data_AF-A0A2N9F1G1-F1
#
_entry.id   AF-A0A2N9F1G1-F1
#
_cell.length_a   1.000
_cell.length_b   1.000
_cell.length_c   1.000
_cell.angle_alpha   90.00
_cell.angle_beta   90.00
_cell.angle_gamma   90.00
#
_symmetry.space_group_name_H-M   'P 1'
#
loop_
_entity.id
_entity.type
_entity.pdbx_description
1 polymer ?
#
loop_
_entity_poly.entity_id
_entity_poly.type
_entity_poly.pdbx_seq_one_letter_code
_entity_poly.pdbx_strand_id
1 'polypeptide(L)'
;MAEFILSCQALHELRSQKYLAEGLKIAGQVGVAVGVLRLALINVKKKMPGEESWKSVFLKEIDDVSEMLRKFEHENEFVWHEKIPSGDELPLPQGNKIVSIIPYNPKRWERELAFKL
;
A
#
# COMPACT_ATOMS: atom_id res chain seq x y z
N MET A 1 -20.30 2.42 2.52
CA MET A 1 -19.37 2.34 3.67
C MET A 1 -18.31 1.24 3.46
N ALA A 2 -18.71 -0.03 3.25
CA ALA A 2 -17.76 -1.13 3.11
C ALA A 2 -16.83 -1.00 1.90
N GLU A 3 -17.36 -0.63 0.73
CA GLU A 3 -16.55 -0.43 -0.50
C GLU A 3 -15.45 0.62 -0.27
N PHE A 4 -15.79 1.78 0.29
CA PHE A 4 -14.83 2.83 0.61
C PHE A 4 -13.69 2.32 1.51
N ILE A 5 -14.00 1.61 2.60
CA ILE A 5 -12.97 1.09 3.52
C ILE A 5 -12.05 0.10 2.79
N LEU A 6 -12.61 -0.80 1.98
CA LEU A 6 -11.85 -1.77 1.20
C LEU A 6 -10.97 -1.10 0.13
N SER A 7 -11.47 -0.05 -0.52
CA SER A 7 -10.69 0.75 -1.46
C SER A 7 -9.54 1.47 -0.78
N CYS A 8 -9.78 2.10 0.38
CA CYS A 8 -8.70 2.70 1.18
C CYS A 8 -7.65 1.66 1.57
N GLN A 9 -8.08 0.50 2.06
CA GLN A 9 -7.17 -0.59 2.42
C GLN A 9 -6.32 -1.03 1.22
N ALA A 10 -6.93 -1.26 0.06
CA ALA A 10 -6.21 -1.69 -1.13
C ALA A 10 -5.22 -0.63 -1.65
N LEU A 11 -5.58 0.66 -1.57
CA LEU A 11 -4.69 1.76 -1.96
C LEU A 11 -3.50 1.88 -1.02
N HIS A 12 -3.73 1.78 0.29
CA HIS A 12 -2.66 1.83 1.28
C HIS A 12 -1.74 0.61 1.22
N GLU A 13 -2.28 -0.56 0.89
CA GLU A 13 -1.47 -1.76 0.64
C GLU A 13 -0.52 -1.56 -0.54
N LEU A 14 -1.02 -1.05 -1.68
CA LEU A 14 -0.19 -0.75 -2.86
C LEU A 14 0.93 0.24 -2.52
N ARG A 15 0.59 1.32 -1.80
CA ARG A 15 1.59 2.30 -1.34
C ARG A 15 2.62 1.70 -0.41
N SER A 16 2.19 0.85 0.52
CA SER A 16 3.11 0.19 1.44
C SER A 16 4.11 -0.69 0.69
N GLN A 17 3.67 -1.39 -0.35
CA GLN A 17 4.53 -2.25 -1.18
C GLN A 17 5.49 -1.42 -2.04
N LYS A 18 5.06 -0.26 -2.56
CA LYS A 18 5.92 0.71 -3.25
C LYS A 18 7.08 1.17 -2.36
N TYR A 19 6.79 1.61 -1.14
CA TYR A 19 7.83 2.06 -0.21
C TYR A 19 8.72 0.92 0.30
N LEU A 20 8.16 -0.28 0.49
CA LEU A 20 8.94 -1.47 0.81
C LEU A 20 9.96 -1.77 -0.31
N ALA A 21 9.52 -1.76 -1.57
CA ALA A 21 10.39 -1.99 -2.72
C ALA A 21 11.50 -0.93 -2.83
N GLU A 22 11.18 0.34 -2.57
CA GLU A 22 12.17 1.42 -2.51
C GLU A 22 13.23 1.16 -1.43
N GLY A 23 12.81 0.76 -0.22
CA GLY A 23 13.71 0.38 0.86
C GLY A 23 14.60 -0.82 0.52
N LEU A 24 14.03 -1.85 -0.12
CA LEU A 24 14.77 -3.02 -0.59
C LEU A 24 15.81 -2.66 -1.65
N LYS A 25 15.47 -1.75 -2.57
CA LYS A 25 16.41 -1.25 -3.57
C LYS A 25 17.59 -0.52 -2.91
N ILE A 26 17.33 0.34 -1.93
CA ILE A 26 18.37 1.05 -1.17
C ILE A 26 19.27 0.06 -0.43
N ALA A 27 18.70 -1.04 0.07
CA ALA A 27 19.45 -2.12 0.71
C ALA A 27 20.21 -3.03 -0.28
N GLY A 28 20.18 -2.73 -1.59
CA GLY A 28 20.85 -3.52 -2.62
C GLY A 28 20.18 -4.89 -2.86
N GLN A 29 18.87 -5.01 -2.62
CA GLN A 29 18.07 -6.21 -2.88
C GLN A 29 17.10 -5.96 -4.03
N VAL A 30 17.64 -5.66 -5.21
CA VAL A 30 16.86 -5.18 -6.36
C VAL A 30 15.95 -6.29 -6.92
N GLY A 31 16.40 -7.54 -6.95
CA GLY A 31 15.59 -8.68 -7.39
C GLY A 31 14.35 -8.87 -6.51
N VAL A 32 14.51 -8.70 -5.19
CA VAL A 32 13.39 -8.76 -4.22
C VAL A 32 12.43 -7.59 -4.44
N ALA A 33 12.97 -6.36 -4.62
CA ALA A 33 12.17 -5.18 -4.89
C ALA A 33 11.30 -5.33 -6.15
N VAL A 34 11.85 -5.89 -7.23
CA VAL A 34 11.10 -6.21 -8.46
C VAL A 34 9.97 -7.20 -8.17
N GLY A 35 10.25 -8.27 -7.42
CA GLY A 35 9.25 -9.28 -7.04
C GLY A 35 8.07 -8.67 -6.26
N VAL A 36 8.37 -7.79 -5.29
CA VAL A 36 7.35 -7.06 -4.51
C VAL A 36 6.46 -6.20 -5.41
N LEU A 37 7.05 -5.41 -6.33
CA LEU A 37 6.30 -4.53 -7.24
C LEU A 37 5.42 -5.32 -8.22
N ARG A 38 5.91 -6.45 -8.74
CA ARG A 38 5.11 -7.34 -9.61
C ARG A 38 3.89 -7.88 -8.88
N LEU A 39 4.08 -8.40 -7.66
CA LEU A 39 2.98 -8.91 -6.84
C LEU A 39 1.97 -7.80 -6.51
N ALA A 40 2.45 -6.61 -6.19
CA ALA A 40 1.63 -5.44 -5.90
C ALA A 40 0.68 -5.09 -7.05
N LEU A 41 1.22 -5.02 -8.27
CA LEU A 41 0.44 -4.71 -9.48
C LEU A 41 -0.58 -5.80 -9.83
N ILE A 42 -0.26 -7.07 -9.59
CA ILE A 42 -1.20 -8.18 -9.77
C ILE A 42 -2.36 -8.06 -8.77
N ASN A 43 -2.06 -7.74 -7.52
CA ASN A 43 -3.04 -7.69 -6.44
C ASN A 43 -3.97 -6.49 -6.53
N VAL A 44 -3.46 -5.30 -6.87
CA VAL A 44 -4.29 -4.09 -6.96
C VAL A 44 -5.28 -4.16 -8.12
N LYS A 45 -4.90 -4.77 -9.26
CA LYS A 45 -5.81 -4.96 -10.40
C LYS A 45 -7.06 -5.77 -10.03
N LYS A 46 -6.95 -6.70 -9.07
CA LYS A 46 -8.08 -7.49 -8.56
C LYS A 46 -8.98 -6.72 -7.59
N LYS A 47 -8.52 -5.58 -7.07
CA LYS A 47 -9.15 -4.78 -6.01
C LYS A 47 -9.56 -3.38 -6.48
N MET A 48 -9.75 -3.19 -7.79
CA MET A 48 -10.13 -1.91 -8.36
C MET A 48 -11.51 -1.46 -7.84
N PRO A 49 -11.67 -0.19 -7.42
CA PRO A 49 -12.94 0.35 -6.97
C PRO A 49 -13.95 0.45 -8.11
N GLY A 50 -15.26 0.40 -7.80
CA GLY A 50 -16.32 0.60 -8.78
C GLY A 50 -16.51 2.08 -9.14
N GLU A 51 -16.38 2.96 -8.14
CA GLU A 51 -16.57 4.41 -8.26
C GLU A 51 -15.44 5.11 -9.06
N GLU A 52 -15.82 6.00 -9.99
CA GLU A 52 -14.89 6.63 -10.94
C GLU A 52 -13.90 7.61 -10.29
N SER A 53 -14.34 8.34 -9.27
CA SER A 53 -13.48 9.24 -8.47
C SER A 53 -12.28 8.47 -7.89
N TRP A 54 -12.52 7.31 -7.29
CA TRP A 54 -11.51 6.42 -6.73
C TRP A 54 -10.67 5.71 -7.79
N LYS A 55 -11.26 5.36 -8.93
CA LYS A 55 -10.50 4.76 -10.05
C LYS A 55 -9.35 5.66 -10.49
N SER A 56 -9.58 6.97 -10.60
CA SER A 56 -8.52 7.91 -11.02
C SER A 56 -7.32 7.89 -10.06
N VAL A 57 -7.57 7.81 -8.75
CA VAL A 57 -6.52 7.75 -7.72
C VAL A 57 -5.73 6.45 -7.82
N PHE A 58 -6.44 5.33 -8.03
CA PHE A 58 -5.81 4.02 -8.20
C PHE A 58 -4.97 3.96 -9.47
N LEU A 59 -5.47 4.45 -10.59
CA LEU A 59 -4.76 4.45 -11.86
C LEU A 59 -3.45 5.23 -11.75
N LYS A 60 -3.49 6.42 -11.14
CA LYS A 60 -2.27 7.20 -10.89
C LYS A 60 -1.25 6.42 -10.06
N GLU A 61 -1.68 5.79 -8.98
CA GLU A 61 -0.77 5.01 -8.13
C GLU A 61 -0.23 3.77 -8.86
N ILE A 62 -1.05 3.11 -9.69
CA ILE A 62 -0.64 1.99 -10.54
C ILE A 62 0.40 2.43 -11.56
N ASP A 63 0.21 3.59 -12.20
CA ASP A 63 1.15 4.14 -13.17
C ASP A 63 2.51 4.44 -12.50
N ASP A 64 2.50 5.10 -11.34
CA ASP A 64 3.70 5.36 -10.54
C ASP A 64 4.46 4.07 -10.18
N VAL A 65 3.73 3.04 -9.72
CA VAL A 65 4.32 1.74 -9.35
C VAL A 65 4.82 0.99 -10.59
N SER A 66 4.12 1.10 -11.72
CA SER A 66 4.53 0.49 -12.99
C SER A 66 5.80 1.14 -13.54
N GLU A 67 5.92 2.47 -13.44
CA GLU A 67 7.13 3.18 -13.84
C GLU A 67 8.33 2.79 -12.95
N MET A 68 8.10 2.68 -11.64
CA MET A 68 9.12 2.20 -10.70
C MET A 68 9.56 0.78 -11.02
N LEU A 69 8.62 -0.14 -11.28
CA LEU A 69 8.92 -1.51 -11.68
C LEU A 69 9.79 -1.53 -12.95
N ARG A 70 9.41 -0.79 -13.99
CA ARG A 70 10.18 -0.70 -15.24
C ARG A 70 11.63 -0.26 -14.99
N LYS A 71 11.84 0.74 -14.12
CA LYS A 71 13.18 1.20 -13.75
C LYS A 71 13.97 0.10 -13.06
N PHE A 72 13.37 -0.60 -12.11
CA PHE A 72 14.06 -1.63 -11.32
C PHE A 72 14.34 -2.89 -12.14
N GLU A 73 13.44 -3.29 -13.04
CA GLU A 73 13.67 -4.40 -13.97
C GLU A 73 14.83 -4.10 -14.91
N HIS A 74 14.89 -2.90 -15.47
CA HIS A 74 16.01 -2.47 -16.29
C HIS A 74 17.31 -2.45 -15.49
N GLU A 75 17.31 -1.85 -14.30
CA GLU A 75 18.52 -1.83 -13.47
C GLU A 75 18.97 -3.25 -13.08
N ASN A 76 18.03 -4.15 -12.77
CA ASN A 76 18.35 -5.54 -12.44
C ASN A 76 18.87 -6.31 -13.66
N GLU A 77 18.37 -6.04 -14.86
CA GLU A 77 18.82 -6.67 -16.09
C GLU A 77 20.25 -6.26 -16.47
N PHE A 78 20.62 -4.99 -16.25
CA PHE A 78 21.87 -4.43 -16.74
C PHE A 78 22.99 -4.30 -15.69
N VAL A 79 22.64 -4.19 -14.40
CA VAL A 79 23.61 -3.87 -13.33
C VAL A 79 23.71 -5.00 -12.30
N TRP A 80 22.58 -5.42 -11.72
CA TRP A 80 22.58 -6.28 -10.53
C TRP A 80 22.55 -7.77 -10.85
N HIS A 81 21.80 -8.16 -11.88
CA HIS A 81 21.55 -9.55 -12.27
C HIS A 81 21.03 -10.45 -11.13
N GLU A 82 20.23 -9.90 -10.22
CA GLU A 82 19.69 -10.67 -9.10
C GLU A 82 18.51 -11.55 -9.55
N LYS A 83 18.42 -12.73 -8.92
CA LYS A 83 17.24 -13.58 -9.05
C LYS A 83 16.02 -12.88 -8.45
N ILE A 84 14.90 -12.93 -9.16
CA ILE A 84 13.62 -12.38 -8.71
C ILE A 84 12.85 -13.47 -7.95
N PRO A 85 12.69 -13.39 -6.61
CA PRO A 85 11.87 -14.31 -5.85
C PRO A 85 10.38 -14.13 -6.16
N SER A 86 9.56 -15.12 -5.80
CA SER A 86 8.11 -15.10 -6.09
C SER A 86 7.29 -15.74 -4.98
N GLY A 87 6.01 -15.35 -4.88
CA GLY A 87 5.08 -15.93 -3.92
C GLY A 87 5.50 -15.66 -2.47
N ASP A 88 5.56 -16.72 -1.67
CA ASP A 88 5.80 -16.66 -0.22
C ASP A 88 7.25 -16.28 0.16
N GLU A 89 8.17 -16.25 -0.81
CA GLU A 89 9.55 -15.80 -0.59
C GLU A 89 9.66 -14.27 -0.46
N LEU A 90 8.59 -13.53 -0.80
CA LEU A 90 8.59 -12.08 -0.79
C LEU A 90 8.35 -11.52 0.63
N PRO A 91 9.11 -10.49 1.04
CA PRO A 91 8.87 -9.85 2.32
C PRO A 91 7.51 -9.15 2.34
N LEU A 92 6.83 -9.23 3.48
CA LEU A 92 5.58 -8.53 3.71
C LEU A 92 5.83 -7.21 4.45
N PRO A 93 5.06 -6.14 4.14
CA PRO A 93 5.13 -4.92 4.93
C PRO A 93 4.74 -5.17 6.39
N GLN A 94 5.48 -4.58 7.32
CA GLN A 94 5.15 -4.61 8.74
C GLN A 94 4.33 -3.38 9.13
N GLY A 95 3.21 -3.61 9.80
CA GLY A 95 2.32 -2.54 10.27
C GLY A 95 2.83 -1.90 11.57
N ASN A 96 3.00 -0.58 11.54
CA ASN A 96 3.34 0.21 12.74
C ASN A 96 2.15 1.08 13.16
N LYS A 97 1.69 0.92 14.40
CA LYS A 97 0.59 1.73 14.94
C LYS A 97 1.12 3.11 15.35
N ILE A 98 0.77 4.13 14.57
CA ILE A 98 1.20 5.52 14.79
C ILE A 98 0.08 6.42 15.36
N VAL A 99 -1.16 5.94 15.41
CA VAL A 99 -2.30 6.69 15.95
C VAL A 99 -2.87 5.98 17.17
N SER A 100 -3.03 6.72 18.25
CA SER A 100 -3.78 6.34 19.45
C SER A 100 -5.02 7.19 19.58
N ILE A 101 -6.09 6.62 20.13
CA ILE A 101 -7.29 7.38 20.49
C ILE A 101 -6.92 8.34 21.61
N ILE A 102 -7.17 9.63 21.41
CA ILE A 102 -7.03 10.63 22.47
C ILE A 102 -8.36 10.64 23.24
N PRO A 103 -8.36 10.34 24.56
CA PRO A 103 -9.58 10.39 25.34
C PRO A 103 -10.21 11.78 25.30
N TYR A 104 -11.50 11.83 24.99
CA TYR A 104 -12.25 13.07 25.07
C TYR A 104 -12.46 13.43 26.55
N ASN A 105 -12.01 14.62 26.95
CA ASN A 105 -12.29 15.16 28.28
C ASN A 105 -13.11 16.45 28.13
N PRO A 106 -14.42 16.43 28.42
CA PRO A 106 -15.29 17.59 28.22
C PRO A 106 -14.86 18.73 29.16
N LYS A 107 -14.72 19.94 28.60
CA LYS A 107 -14.36 21.15 29.37
C LYS A 107 -15.56 21.86 30.00
N ARG A 108 -16.78 21.43 29.65
CA ARG A 108 -18.05 21.93 30.19
C ARG A 108 -18.87 20.73 30.64
N TRP A 109 -19.78 20.94 31.59
CA TRP A 109 -20.76 19.92 31.95
C TRP A 109 -21.66 19.63 30.74
N GLU A 110 -21.41 18.50 30.09
CA GLU A 110 -22.27 17.94 29.06
C GLU A 110 -23.19 16.93 29.75
N ARG A 111 -24.51 17.20 29.79
CA ARG A 111 -25.49 16.24 30.32
C ARG A 111 -25.52 15.05 29.38
N GLU A 112 -25.43 13.84 29.92
CA GLU A 112 -25.69 12.63 29.15
C GLU A 112 -27.11 12.74 28.54
N LEU A 113 -27.18 12.73 27.20
CA LEU A 113 -28.45 12.63 26.49
C LEU A 113 -28.97 11.20 26.72
N ALA A 114 -29.77 11.02 27.76
CA ALA A 114 -30.52 9.78 27.98
C ALA A 114 -31.61 9.68 26.90
N PHE A 115 -31.30 8.98 25.81
CA PHE A 115 -32.33 8.56 24.87
C PHE A 115 -33.16 7.47 25.55
N LYS A 116 -34.43 7.77 25.85
CA LYS A 116 -35.39 6.73 26.23
C LYS A 116 -35.64 5.85 25.00
N LEU A 117 -35.43 4.54 25.16
CA LEU A 117 -35.85 3.49 24.24
C LEU A 117 -37.38 3.47 24.09
#